data_AF-A0A662A825-F1
#
_entry.id   AF-A0A662A825-F1
#
_cell.length_a   1.000
_cell.length_b   1.000
_cell.length_c   1.000
_cell.angle_alpha   90.00
_cell.angle_beta   90.00
_cell.angle_gamma   90.00
#
_symmetry.space_group_name_H-M   'P 1'
#
loop_
_entity.id
_entity.type
_entity.pdbx_description
1 polymer ?
#
loop_
_entity_poly.entity_id
_entity_poly.type
_entity_poly.pdbx_seq_one_letter_code
_entity_poly.pdbx_strand_id
1 'polypeptide(L)'
;MKNRLVKVLSELEDPRRGEGQRHSLPFVLIIVIMATMSGYYGYRAIGDFITRNEKDLIKYFKPKHGRLASYSTVRRVMIGIDYDDLNDKFYNWAKDYVKVSIGDWLSLDGKAIRGTVSNGKTSKQKFLSLISVFCEKSGSVLCVGKINNSKESEIPKVKELIKQLGLKGVVFTIDALHCQKKQQKPS
;
A
#
# COMPACT_ATOMS: atom_id res chain seq x y z
N MET A 1 13.80 -7.81 17.81
CA MET A 1 14.70 -7.08 16.89
C MET A 1 13.84 -6.57 15.75
N LYS A 2 13.73 -5.25 15.52
CA LYS A 2 12.85 -4.74 14.45
C LYS A 2 13.33 -5.24 13.08
N ASN A 3 12.43 -5.79 12.28
CA ASN A 3 12.78 -6.28 10.95
C ASN A 3 13.16 -5.09 10.06
N ARG A 4 14.25 -5.22 9.29
CA ARG A 4 14.63 -4.21 8.29
C ARG A 4 13.68 -4.30 7.10
N LEU A 5 13.22 -3.16 6.58
CA LEU A 5 12.32 -3.10 5.42
C LEU A 5 12.82 -3.97 4.24
N VAL A 6 14.13 -3.92 3.97
CA VAL A 6 14.76 -4.71 2.89
C VAL A 6 14.50 -6.21 3.05
N LYS A 7 14.54 -6.73 4.29
CA LYS A 7 14.31 -8.15 4.58
C LYS A 7 12.85 -8.51 4.28
N VAL A 8 11.92 -7.67 4.71
CA VAL A 8 10.48 -7.89 4.49
C VAL A 8 10.16 -7.88 3.00
N LEU A 9 10.75 -6.95 2.24
CA LEU A 9 10.62 -6.91 0.79
C LEU A 9 11.28 -8.10 0.08
N SER A 10 12.25 -8.78 0.72
CA SER A 10 12.89 -9.98 0.16
C SER A 10 12.10 -11.26 0.36
N GLU A 11 11.09 -11.25 1.23
CA GLU A 11 10.17 -12.37 1.44
C GLU A 11 9.07 -12.41 0.36
N LEU A 12 8.99 -11.40 -0.50
CA LEU A 12 8.06 -11.34 -1.63
C LEU A 12 8.52 -12.27 -2.76
N GLU A 13 7.57 -12.96 -3.37
CA GLU A 13 7.84 -13.74 -4.57
C GLU A 13 8.16 -12.81 -5.75
N ASP A 14 9.19 -13.14 -6.52
CA ASP A 14 9.53 -12.36 -7.71
C ASP A 14 8.73 -12.86 -8.91
N PRO A 15 7.76 -12.08 -9.42
CA PRO A 15 6.88 -12.51 -10.51
C PRO A 15 7.59 -12.54 -11.87
N ARG A 16 8.85 -12.08 -11.94
CA ARG A 16 9.63 -12.02 -13.17
C ARG A 16 10.29 -13.37 -13.44
N ARG A 17 10.34 -13.75 -14.72
CA ARG A 17 11.16 -14.88 -15.19
C ARG A 17 12.63 -14.71 -14.76
N GLY A 18 13.28 -15.81 -14.36
CA GLY A 18 14.65 -15.79 -13.82
C GLY A 18 15.66 -15.07 -14.71
N GLU A 19 15.61 -15.27 -16.03
CA GLU A 19 16.49 -14.58 -17.01
C GLU A 19 16.32 -13.04 -17.02
N GLY A 20 15.16 -12.55 -16.56
CA GLY A 20 14.82 -11.13 -16.47
C GLY A 20 15.24 -10.46 -15.16
N GLN A 21 15.76 -11.20 -14.19
CA GLN A 21 16.09 -10.72 -12.84
C GLN A 21 17.50 -10.13 -12.76
N ARG A 22 17.77 -9.08 -13.54
CA ARG A 22 19.05 -8.36 -13.51
C ARG A 22 19.26 -7.53 -12.22
N HIS A 23 18.15 -7.17 -11.57
CA HIS A 23 18.11 -6.42 -10.32
C HIS A 23 17.24 -7.19 -9.33
N SER A 24 17.64 -7.28 -8.07
CA SER A 24 16.85 -7.95 -7.04
C SER A 24 15.51 -7.24 -6.82
N LEU A 25 14.45 -7.99 -6.51
CA LEU A 25 13.13 -7.44 -6.25
C LEU A 25 13.13 -6.37 -5.13
N PRO A 26 13.77 -6.59 -3.96
CA PRO A 26 13.78 -5.60 -2.89
C PRO A 26 14.43 -4.28 -3.30
N PHE A 27 15.47 -4.35 -4.13
CA PHE A 27 16.16 -3.16 -4.62
C PHE A 27 15.25 -2.31 -5.50
N VAL A 28 14.50 -2.93 -6.41
CA VAL A 28 13.55 -2.21 -7.26
C VAL A 28 12.44 -1.59 -6.41
N LEU A 29 11.90 -2.32 -5.43
CA LEU A 29 10.84 -1.83 -4.56
C LEU A 29 11.31 -0.68 -3.65
N ILE A 30 12.53 -0.72 -3.13
CA ILE A 30 13.11 0.37 -2.35
C ILE A 30 13.21 1.64 -3.20
N ILE A 31 13.66 1.52 -4.45
CA ILE A 31 13.71 2.67 -5.37
C ILE A 31 12.32 3.24 -5.59
N VAL A 32 11.30 2.39 -5.77
CA VAL A 32 9.91 2.85 -5.91
C VAL A 32 9.46 3.62 -4.67
N ILE A 33 9.74 3.11 -3.47
CA ILE A 33 9.40 3.78 -2.20
C ILE A 33 10.13 5.14 -2.09
N MET A 34 11.42 5.19 -2.39
CA MET A 34 12.18 6.45 -2.35
C MET A 34 11.64 7.48 -3.35
N ALA A 35 11.29 7.03 -4.56
CA ALA A 35 10.71 7.88 -5.59
C ALA A 35 9.35 8.45 -5.15
N THR A 36 8.45 7.61 -4.61
CA THR A 36 7.12 8.05 -4.16
C THR A 36 7.20 8.97 -2.94
N MET A 37 8.10 8.71 -2.00
CA MET A 37 8.38 9.63 -0.88
C MET A 37 8.94 10.97 -1.36
N SER A 38 9.61 10.98 -2.50
CA SER A 38 10.14 12.20 -3.14
C SER A 38 9.12 12.88 -4.08
N GLY A 39 7.86 12.44 -4.08
CA GLY A 39 6.78 13.02 -4.89
C GLY A 39 6.73 12.56 -6.36
N TYR A 40 7.54 11.56 -6.75
CA TYR A 40 7.53 11.02 -8.11
C TYR A 40 6.49 9.91 -8.24
N TYR A 41 5.25 10.30 -8.57
CA TYR A 41 4.13 9.38 -8.71
C TYR A 41 3.97 8.88 -10.14
N GLY A 42 3.77 7.56 -10.27
CA GLY A 42 3.61 6.89 -11.55
C GLY A 42 4.94 6.46 -12.18
N TYR A 43 4.86 5.50 -13.09
CA TYR A 43 6.05 4.80 -13.58
C TYR A 43 7.08 5.75 -14.22
N ARG A 44 6.63 6.72 -15.05
CA ARG A 44 7.54 7.61 -15.79
C ARG A 44 8.31 8.52 -14.85
N ALA A 45 7.59 9.12 -13.89
CA ALA A 45 8.18 9.91 -12.84
C ALA A 45 9.20 9.09 -12.02
N ILE A 46 8.90 7.82 -11.70
CA ILE A 46 9.87 6.95 -11.01
C ILE A 46 11.11 6.73 -11.89
N GLY A 47 10.97 6.55 -13.20
CA GLY A 47 12.10 6.49 -14.13
C GLY A 47 12.93 7.77 -14.15
N ASP A 48 12.27 8.93 -14.11
CA ASP A 48 12.93 10.24 -14.03
C ASP A 48 13.69 10.39 -12.71
N PHE A 49 13.10 9.97 -11.59
CA PHE A 49 13.76 9.94 -10.28
C PHE A 49 15.04 9.10 -10.32
N ILE A 50 14.99 7.91 -10.92
CA ILE A 50 16.16 7.02 -11.05
C ILE A 50 17.26 7.69 -11.85
N THR A 51 16.90 8.32 -12.98
CA THR A 51 17.86 8.96 -13.89
C THR A 51 18.49 10.19 -13.24
N ARG A 52 17.69 11.04 -12.60
CA ARG A 52 18.15 12.28 -11.96
C ARG A 52 19.07 12.02 -10.76
N ASN A 53 18.83 10.92 -10.03
CA ASN A 53 19.59 10.56 -8.84
C ASN A 53 20.59 9.42 -9.10
N GLU A 54 20.91 9.14 -10.37
CA GLU A 54 21.68 7.95 -10.76
C GLU A 54 23.01 7.84 -10.00
N LYS A 55 23.77 8.93 -9.94
CA LYS A 55 25.08 8.98 -9.27
C LYS A 55 24.98 8.60 -7.79
N ASP A 56 24.01 9.17 -7.08
CA ASP A 56 23.82 8.91 -5.66
C ASP A 56 23.29 7.50 -5.42
N LEU A 57 22.32 7.04 -6.22
CA LEU A 57 21.79 5.69 -6.12
C LEU A 57 22.88 4.63 -6.35
N ILE A 58 23.75 4.82 -7.34
CA ILE A 58 24.89 3.92 -7.57
C ILE A 58 25.87 3.97 -6.41
N LYS A 59 26.19 5.17 -5.89
CA LYS A 59 27.11 5.36 -4.76
C LYS A 59 26.64 4.65 -3.49
N TYR A 60 25.36 4.80 -3.14
CA TYR A 60 24.80 4.26 -1.90
C TYR A 60 24.43 2.78 -2.00
N PHE A 61 23.82 2.35 -3.10
CA PHE A 61 23.33 0.97 -3.23
C PHE A 61 24.32 0.00 -3.87
N LYS A 62 25.35 0.51 -4.57
CA LYS A 62 26.38 -0.29 -5.24
C LYS A 62 25.79 -1.47 -6.04
N PRO A 63 24.83 -1.21 -6.95
CA PRO A 63 24.17 -2.28 -7.70
C PRO A 63 25.18 -3.01 -8.60
N LYS A 64 24.87 -4.27 -8.94
CA LYS A 64 25.73 -5.08 -9.82
C LYS A 64 25.98 -4.36 -11.15
N HIS A 65 27.24 -4.28 -11.55
CA HIS A 65 27.70 -3.56 -12.75
C HIS A 65 27.35 -2.05 -12.78
N GLY A 66 27.02 -1.45 -11.64
CA GLY A 66 26.63 -0.02 -11.57
C GLY A 66 25.33 0.30 -12.29
N ARG A 67 24.47 -0.69 -12.57
CA ARG A 67 23.24 -0.48 -13.36
C ARG A 67 22.02 -0.34 -12.45
N LEU A 68 21.21 0.68 -12.72
CA LEU A 68 19.92 0.89 -12.07
C LEU A 68 18.77 0.27 -12.89
N ALA A 69 17.63 0.04 -12.24
CA ALA A 69 16.44 -0.47 -12.91
C ALA A 69 15.87 0.60 -13.84
N SER A 70 15.58 0.23 -15.09
CA SER A 70 14.86 1.12 -16.01
C SER A 70 13.39 1.26 -15.63
N TYR A 71 12.74 2.31 -16.13
CA TYR A 71 11.28 2.49 -16.12
C TYR A 71 10.53 1.19 -16.46
N SER A 72 10.96 0.51 -17.54
CA SER A 72 10.32 -0.71 -18.03
C SER A 72 10.49 -1.87 -17.05
N THR A 73 11.59 -1.91 -16.29
CA THR A 73 11.81 -2.91 -15.25
C THR A 73 10.93 -2.63 -14.04
N VAL A 74 10.87 -1.39 -13.57
CA VAL A 74 9.95 -0.96 -12.50
C VAL A 74 8.51 -1.31 -12.87
N ARG A 75 8.05 -0.95 -14.06
CA ARG A 75 6.69 -1.25 -14.53
C ARG A 75 6.39 -2.75 -14.52
N ARG A 76 7.31 -3.59 -15.00
CA ARG A 76 7.13 -5.05 -15.01
C ARG A 76 7.02 -5.63 -13.60
N VAL A 77 7.87 -5.17 -12.67
CA VAL A 77 7.80 -5.56 -11.26
C VAL A 77 6.45 -5.16 -10.67
N MET A 78 6.07 -3.89 -10.79
CA MET A 78 4.84 -3.39 -10.19
C MET A 78 3.58 -4.02 -10.79
N ILE A 79 3.56 -4.38 -12.07
CA ILE A 79 2.39 -5.06 -12.66
C ILE A 79 2.27 -6.51 -12.20
N GLY A 80 3.41 -7.19 -12.01
CA GLY A 80 3.41 -8.61 -11.67
C GLY A 80 3.30 -8.90 -10.18
N ILE A 81 3.61 -7.95 -9.31
CA ILE A 81 3.66 -8.20 -7.87
C ILE A 81 2.27 -8.45 -7.31
N ASP A 82 2.17 -9.38 -6.37
CA ASP A 82 0.97 -9.52 -5.56
C ASP A 82 0.91 -8.34 -4.59
N TYR A 83 -0.04 -7.43 -4.85
CA TYR A 83 -0.25 -6.25 -4.03
C TYR A 83 -0.80 -6.56 -2.65
N ASP A 84 -1.60 -7.63 -2.52
CA ASP A 84 -2.21 -7.98 -1.25
C ASP A 84 -1.12 -8.59 -0.33
N ASP A 85 -0.24 -9.46 -0.85
CA ASP A 85 0.95 -9.97 -0.12
C ASP A 85 1.96 -8.85 0.22
N LEU A 86 2.21 -7.92 -0.71
CA LEU A 86 3.05 -6.74 -0.45
C LEU A 86 2.49 -5.90 0.69
N ASN A 87 1.19 -5.61 0.68
CA ASN A 87 0.54 -4.81 1.71
C ASN A 87 0.60 -5.51 3.07
N ASP A 88 0.33 -6.82 3.13
CA ASP A 88 0.35 -7.57 4.38
C ASP A 88 1.75 -7.60 5.02
N LYS A 89 2.79 -7.86 4.21
CA LYS A 89 4.18 -7.82 4.68
C LYS A 89 4.61 -6.42 5.10
N PHE A 90 4.29 -5.40 4.29
CA PHE A 90 4.61 -4.01 4.62
C PHE A 90 3.89 -3.54 5.89
N TYR A 91 2.62 -3.89 6.05
CA TYR A 91 1.83 -3.58 7.23
C TYR A 91 2.43 -4.23 8.49
N ASN A 92 2.75 -5.52 8.42
CA ASN A 92 3.37 -6.25 9.52
C ASN A 92 4.73 -5.69 9.91
N TRP A 93 5.45 -5.09 8.98
CA TRP A 93 6.67 -4.35 9.27
C TRP A 93 6.38 -2.98 9.90
N ALA A 94 5.46 -2.20 9.31
CA ALA A 94 5.16 -0.84 9.74
C ALA A 94 4.58 -0.78 11.16
N LYS A 95 3.78 -1.77 11.58
CA LYS A 95 3.20 -1.84 12.93
C LYS A 95 4.26 -1.88 14.06
N ASP A 96 5.48 -2.33 13.78
CA ASP A 96 6.59 -2.30 14.75
C ASP A 96 7.09 -0.86 15.04
N TYR A 97 6.72 0.08 14.17
CA TYR A 97 7.10 1.49 14.25
C TYR A 97 5.92 2.40 14.59
N VAL A 98 4.69 2.00 14.25
CA VAL A 98 3.47 2.73 14.60
C VAL A 98 2.88 2.19 15.89
N LYS A 99 2.98 2.97 16.96
CA LYS A 99 2.35 2.62 18.25
C LYS A 99 0.94 3.18 18.30
N VAL A 100 -0.05 2.31 18.41
CA VAL A 100 -1.43 2.68 18.75
C VAL A 100 -1.62 2.45 20.25
N SER A 101 -2.08 3.48 20.94
CA SER A 101 -2.34 3.48 22.37
C SER A 101 -3.84 3.34 22.65
N ILE A 102 -4.18 2.91 23.87
CA ILE A 102 -5.54 2.98 24.38
C ILE A 102 -5.98 4.45 24.38
N GLY A 103 -7.21 4.70 23.91
CA GLY A 103 -7.80 6.03 23.76
C GLY A 103 -7.48 6.72 22.44
N ASP A 104 -6.66 6.14 21.57
CA ASP A 104 -6.37 6.74 20.27
C ASP A 104 -7.60 6.68 19.34
N TRP A 105 -7.74 7.74 18.54
CA TRP A 105 -8.81 7.90 17.56
C TRP A 105 -8.35 7.42 16.20
N LEU A 106 -9.13 6.50 15.62
CA LEU A 106 -8.87 5.84 14.35
C LEU A 106 -10.01 6.13 13.38
N SER A 107 -9.70 6.84 12.31
CA SER A 107 -10.67 7.33 11.34
C SER A 107 -10.63 6.44 10.10
N LEU A 108 -11.79 5.89 9.74
CA LEU A 108 -11.94 5.06 8.54
C LEU A 108 -12.69 5.84 7.47
N ASP A 109 -12.03 6.03 6.34
CA ASP A 109 -12.56 6.79 5.21
C ASP A 109 -12.35 6.03 3.89
N GLY A 110 -13.39 6.02 3.05
CA GLY A 110 -13.43 5.38 1.76
C GLY A 110 -13.28 6.39 0.61
N LYS A 111 -12.20 6.32 -0.16
CA LYS A 111 -11.97 7.19 -1.32
C LYS A 111 -11.99 6.41 -2.63
N ALA A 112 -12.82 6.87 -3.58
CA ALA A 112 -12.83 6.35 -4.94
C ALA A 112 -11.57 6.80 -5.70
N ILE A 113 -10.87 5.85 -6.34
CA ILE A 113 -9.71 6.14 -7.16
C ILE A 113 -10.17 6.73 -8.49
N ARG A 114 -9.74 7.97 -8.77
CA ARG A 114 -10.01 8.64 -10.06
C ARG A 114 -9.47 7.83 -11.24
N GLY A 115 -10.19 7.85 -12.35
CA GLY A 115 -9.78 7.16 -13.59
C GLY A 115 -9.97 5.64 -13.59
N THR A 116 -10.53 5.05 -12.52
CA THR A 116 -10.91 3.63 -12.49
C THR A 116 -12.36 3.37 -12.91
N VAL A 117 -13.09 4.43 -13.26
CA VAL A 117 -14.49 4.36 -13.63
C VAL A 117 -14.64 3.65 -14.97
N SER A 118 -15.44 2.58 -14.98
CA SER A 118 -16.00 1.97 -16.19
C SER A 118 -17.53 2.01 -16.13
N ASN A 119 -18.18 2.05 -17.29
CA ASN A 119 -19.65 2.19 -17.41
C ASN A 119 -20.25 3.41 -16.70
N GLY A 120 -19.51 4.52 -16.62
CA GLY A 120 -19.85 5.72 -15.85
C GLY A 120 -21.11 6.48 -16.27
N LYS A 121 -21.75 6.13 -17.39
CA LYS A 121 -23.03 6.72 -17.83
C LYS A 121 -24.25 5.89 -17.44
N THR A 122 -24.07 4.86 -16.62
CA THR A 122 -25.15 3.94 -16.24
C THR A 122 -25.17 3.76 -14.72
N SER A 123 -26.30 3.32 -14.18
CA SER A 123 -26.42 2.92 -12.77
C SER A 123 -25.50 1.74 -12.39
N LYS A 124 -24.85 1.10 -13.38
CA LYS A 124 -23.87 0.01 -13.20
C LYS A 124 -22.42 0.51 -13.26
N GLN A 125 -22.19 1.77 -12.89
CA GLN A 125 -20.86 2.35 -12.81
C GLN A 125 -19.97 1.48 -11.91
N LYS A 126 -18.81 1.09 -12.42
CA LYS A 126 -17.81 0.32 -11.66
C LYS A 126 -16.61 1.20 -11.42
N PHE A 127 -16.14 1.24 -10.19
CA PHE A 127 -14.91 1.95 -9.81
C PHE A 127 -14.26 1.23 -8.64
N LEU A 128 -12.97 1.52 -8.46
CA LEU A 128 -12.18 1.02 -7.35
C LEU A 128 -12.19 2.07 -6.24
N SER A 129 -12.47 1.64 -5.02
CA SER A 129 -12.35 2.46 -3.81
C SER A 129 -11.27 1.88 -2.90
N LEU A 130 -10.61 2.75 -2.15
CA LEU A 130 -9.71 2.40 -1.07
C LEU A 130 -10.31 2.89 0.24
N ILE A 131 -10.41 2.00 1.24
CA ILE A 131 -10.69 2.39 2.62
C ILE A 131 -9.36 2.47 3.35
N SER A 132 -9.04 3.60 3.95
CA SER A 132 -7.88 3.73 4.83
C SER A 132 -8.31 3.82 6.29
N VAL A 133 -7.59 3.14 7.18
CA VAL A 133 -7.68 3.36 8.63
C VAL A 133 -6.55 4.29 9.05
N PHE A 134 -6.89 5.49 9.49
CA PHE A 134 -5.94 6.54 9.82
C PHE A 134 -5.91 6.79 11.33
N CYS A 135 -4.72 6.74 11.92
CA CYS A 135 -4.53 7.13 13.32
C CYS A 135 -4.26 8.63 13.41
N GLU A 136 -5.18 9.37 14.04
CA GLU A 136 -5.11 10.83 14.11
C GLU A 136 -3.87 11.30 14.88
N LYS A 137 -3.58 10.65 16.02
CA LYS A 137 -2.47 11.00 16.89
C LYS A 137 -1.10 10.80 16.24
N SER A 138 -0.93 9.70 15.49
CA SER A 138 0.33 9.39 14.82
C SER A 138 0.42 9.96 13.40
N GLY A 139 -0.67 10.53 12.87
CA GLY A 139 -0.75 11.01 11.49
C GLY A 139 -0.48 9.93 10.45
N SER A 140 -0.72 8.65 10.78
CA SER A 140 -0.30 7.51 9.97
C SER A 140 -1.49 6.66 9.53
N VAL A 141 -1.44 6.15 8.30
CA VAL A 141 -2.38 5.12 7.84
C VAL A 141 -1.92 3.77 8.39
N LEU A 142 -2.77 3.13 9.18
CA LEU A 142 -2.52 1.82 9.77
C LEU A 142 -2.70 0.73 8.73
N CYS A 143 -3.86 0.65 8.08
CA CYS A 143 -4.11 -0.33 7.03
C CYS A 143 -5.01 0.25 5.94
N VAL A 144 -4.99 -0.38 4.76
CA VAL A 144 -5.80 0.01 3.61
C VAL A 144 -6.49 -1.23 3.04
N GLY A 145 -7.80 -1.13 2.81
CA GLY A 145 -8.59 -2.12 2.10
C GLY A 145 -8.96 -1.63 0.70
N LYS A 146 -9.00 -2.54 -0.26
CA LYS A 146 -9.44 -2.31 -1.64
C LYS A 146 -10.87 -2.84 -1.83
N ILE A 147 -11.71 -2.08 -2.53
CA ILE A 147 -13.09 -2.45 -2.86
C ILE A 147 -13.38 -2.22 -4.33
N ASN A 148 -13.91 -3.23 -5.00
CA ASN A 148 -14.57 -3.04 -6.29
C ASN A 148 -16.08 -2.85 -6.08
N ASN A 149 -16.58 -1.62 -6.22
CA ASN A 149 -17.98 -1.27 -5.90
C ASN A 149 -19.03 -2.05 -6.73
N SER A 150 -18.62 -2.69 -7.82
CA SER A 150 -19.53 -3.53 -8.63
C SER A 150 -19.75 -4.95 -8.08
N LYS A 151 -18.94 -5.36 -7.09
CA LYS A 151 -18.95 -6.72 -6.52
C LYS A 151 -18.99 -6.73 -5.00
N GLU A 152 -18.43 -5.69 -4.39
CA GLU A 152 -18.17 -5.61 -2.96
C GLU A 152 -18.80 -4.35 -2.39
N SER A 153 -19.13 -4.41 -1.10
CA SER A 153 -19.67 -3.27 -0.36
C SER A 153 -18.64 -2.77 0.66
N GLU A 154 -18.69 -1.47 0.96
CA GLU A 154 -17.80 -0.83 1.93
C GLU A 154 -18.00 -1.35 3.35
N ILE A 155 -19.25 -1.52 3.77
CA ILE A 155 -19.63 -1.94 5.12
C ILE A 155 -18.95 -3.25 5.55
N PRO A 156 -19.03 -4.37 4.79
CA PRO A 156 -18.35 -5.60 5.18
C PRO A 156 -16.83 -5.45 5.18
N LYS A 157 -16.25 -4.63 4.29
CA LYS A 157 -14.79 -4.46 4.24
C LYS A 157 -14.27 -3.64 5.43
N VAL A 158 -14.98 -2.59 5.83
CA VAL A 158 -14.71 -1.84 7.07
C VAL A 158 -14.67 -2.78 8.28
N LYS A 159 -15.66 -3.68 8.38
CA LYS A 159 -15.72 -4.69 9.46
C LYS A 159 -14.53 -5.65 9.44
N GLU A 160 -14.09 -6.07 8.26
CA GLU A 160 -12.92 -6.91 8.08
C GLU A 160 -11.64 -6.20 8.53
N LEU A 161 -11.45 -4.94 8.13
CA LEU A 161 -10.29 -4.12 8.51
C LEU A 161 -10.20 -3.91 10.03
N ILE A 162 -11.32 -3.59 10.68
CA ILE A 162 -11.39 -3.45 12.15
C ILE A 162 -11.01 -4.76 12.83
N LYS A 163 -11.50 -5.90 12.32
CA LYS A 163 -11.18 -7.22 12.87
C LYS A 163 -9.69 -7.58 12.68
N GLN A 164 -9.12 -7.26 11.51
CA GLN A 164 -7.70 -7.49 11.20
C GLN A 164 -6.77 -6.67 12.09
N LEU A 165 -7.16 -5.43 12.44
CA LEU A 165 -6.40 -4.58 13.36
C LEU A 165 -6.33 -5.19 14.77
N GLY A 166 -7.40 -5.84 15.23
CA GLY A 166 -7.42 -6.52 16.54
C GLY A 166 -7.15 -5.60 17.73
N LEU A 167 -7.33 -4.29 17.55
CA LEU A 167 -7.04 -3.27 18.56
C LEU A 167 -8.16 -3.20 19.59
N LYS A 168 -7.79 -2.98 20.86
CA LYS A 168 -8.73 -2.81 21.98
C LYS A 168 -8.54 -1.46 22.64
N GLY A 169 -9.65 -0.89 23.11
CA GLY A 169 -9.65 0.40 23.79
C GLY A 169 -9.35 1.59 22.89
N VAL A 170 -9.54 1.48 21.57
CA VAL A 170 -9.43 2.57 20.60
C VAL A 170 -10.82 3.08 20.21
N VAL A 171 -10.90 4.32 19.77
CA VAL A 171 -12.14 4.92 19.25
C VAL A 171 -12.10 4.87 17.74
N PHE A 172 -13.07 4.20 17.12
CA PHE A 172 -13.23 4.22 15.67
C PHE A 172 -14.22 5.31 15.26
N THR A 173 -13.82 6.17 14.33
CA THR A 173 -14.73 7.11 13.66
C THR A 173 -14.94 6.65 12.22
N ILE A 174 -16.21 6.64 11.80
CA ILE A 174 -16.67 6.16 10.50
C ILE A 174 -17.83 7.05 10.06
N ASP A 175 -18.04 7.15 8.74
CA ASP A 175 -19.18 7.87 8.18
C ASP A 175 -20.53 7.27 8.64
N ALA A 176 -21.57 8.10 8.71
CA ALA A 176 -22.93 7.76 9.11
C ALA A 176 -23.54 6.65 8.24
N LEU A 177 -23.05 6.45 7.01
CA LEU A 177 -23.38 5.29 6.16
C LEU A 177 -23.21 3.94 6.89
N HIS A 178 -22.29 3.88 7.85
CA HIS A 178 -21.97 2.67 8.61
C HIS A 178 -22.88 2.43 9.84
N CYS A 179 -23.85 3.32 10.10
CA CYS A 179 -24.86 3.14 11.16
C CYS A 179 -25.88 2.05 10.78
N GLN A 180 -25.48 0.80 10.95
CA GLN A 180 -26.27 -0.38 10.56
C GLN A 180 -27.15 -0.90 11.72
N LYS A 181 -28.39 -1.32 11.39
CA LYS A 181 -29.34 -1.89 12.37
C LYS A 181 -28.77 -3.08 13.14
N LYS A 182 -28.00 -3.94 12.45
CA LYS A 182 -27.25 -5.04 13.08
C LYS A 182 -25.92 -4.50 13.59
N GLN A 183 -25.90 -4.18 14.88
CA GLN A 183 -24.69 -3.74 15.57
C GLN A 183 -23.67 -4.87 15.64
N GLN A 184 -22.39 -4.50 15.57
CA GLN A 184 -21.31 -5.43 15.90
C GLN A 184 -21.16 -5.50 17.42
N LYS A 185 -20.83 -6.69 17.93
CA LYS A 185 -20.50 -6.85 19.34
C LYS A 185 -19.19 -6.11 19.64
N PRO A 186 -19.10 -5.35 20.73
CA PRO A 186 -17.84 -4.73 21.14
C PRO A 186 -16.78 -5.81 21.40
N SER A 187 -15.52 -5.48 21.11
CA SER A 187 -14.33 -6.34 21.24
C SER A 187 -13.68 -6.32 22.62
#